data_AF-A0A2M9DAC3-F1
#
_entry.id   AF-A0A2M9DAC3-F1
#
_cell.length_a   1.000
_cell.length_b   1.000
_cell.length_c   1.000
_cell.angle_alpha   90.00
_cell.angle_beta   90.00
_cell.angle_gamma   90.00
#
_symmetry.space_group_name_H-M   'P 1'
#
loop_
_entity.id
_entity.type
_entity.pdbx_description
1 polymer ?
#
loop_
_entity_poly.entity_id
_entity_poly.type
_entity_poly.pdbx_seq_one_letter_code
_entity_poly.pdbx_strand_id
1 'polypeptide(L)'
;MGWVFAAGFILIALLWFATWLRRRTIRALLLTTGAQTIGSSSLQSRGRRLPRIAVRYTDNAGTERVIVKAIVSAGDTELLQKPAVVLYHPKHRGRSDYVLMGFGAQPRRWFHGEFSREKKPSR
;
A
#
# COMPACT_ATOMS: atom_id res chain seq x y z
N MET A 1 21.15 -13.18 -37.76
CA MET A 1 20.31 -13.60 -36.62
C MET A 1 20.64 -12.91 -35.29
N GLY A 2 21.89 -12.47 -35.02
CA GLY A 2 22.25 -11.76 -33.78
C GLY A 2 21.49 -10.44 -33.50
N TRP A 3 21.04 -9.73 -34.55
CA TRP A 3 20.29 -8.48 -34.41
C TRP A 3 18.91 -8.64 -33.76
N VAL A 4 18.26 -9.80 -33.92
CA VAL A 4 16.96 -10.07 -33.30
C VAL A 4 17.12 -10.21 -31.79
N PHE A 5 18.21 -10.83 -31.34
CA PHE A 5 18.54 -10.94 -29.92
C PHE A 5 18.92 -9.59 -29.31
N ALA A 6 19.70 -8.77 -30.03
CA ALA A 6 20.02 -7.41 -29.59
C ALA A 6 18.76 -6.54 -29.43
N ALA A 7 17.87 -6.57 -30.43
CA ALA A 7 16.60 -5.85 -30.38
C ALA A 7 15.71 -6.34 -29.23
N GLY A 8 15.62 -7.66 -29.02
CA GLY A 8 14.88 -8.24 -27.91
C GLY A 8 15.44 -7.83 -26.54
N PHE A 9 16.76 -7.82 -26.38
CA PHE A 9 17.40 -7.41 -25.14
C PHE A 9 17.18 -5.93 -24.83
N ILE A 10 17.25 -5.06 -25.84
CA ILE A 10 16.94 -3.62 -25.71
C ILE A 10 15.49 -3.42 -25.28
N LEU A 11 14.55 -4.15 -25.87
CA LEU A 11 13.14 -4.07 -25.50
C LEU A 11 12.90 -4.50 -24.04
N ILE A 12 13.52 -5.60 -23.61
CA ILE A 12 13.43 -6.08 -22.23
C ILE A 12 14.03 -5.06 -21.26
N ALA A 13 15.21 -4.51 -21.59
CA ALA A 13 15.86 -3.49 -20.78
C ALA A 13 15.02 -2.21 -20.66
N LEU A 14 14.41 -1.75 -21.76
CA LEU A 14 13.49 -0.60 -21.76
C LEU A 14 12.25 -0.87 -20.91
N LEU A 15 11.65 -2.06 -21.04
CA LEU A 15 10.47 -2.44 -20.27
C LEU A 15 10.79 -2.50 -18.76
N TRP A 16 11.95 -3.06 -18.42
CA TRP A 16 12.46 -3.12 -17.06
C TRP A 16 12.71 -1.72 -16.50
N PHE A 17 13.36 -0.86 -17.29
CA PHE A 17 13.66 0.50 -16.88
C PHE A 17 12.38 1.33 -16.69
N ALA A 18 11.41 1.22 -17.61
CA ALA A 18 10.13 1.91 -17.50
C ALA A 18 9.32 1.45 -16.28
N THR A 19 9.30 0.15 -15.98
CA THR A 19 8.63 -0.38 -14.79
C THR A 19 9.34 0.05 -13.50
N TRP A 20 10.67 0.10 -13.50
CA TRP A 20 11.45 0.61 -12.38
C TRP A 20 11.20 2.10 -12.14
N LEU A 21 11.24 2.91 -13.21
CA LEU A 21 10.98 4.34 -13.16
C LEU A 21 9.56 4.63 -12.67
N ARG A 22 8.57 3.89 -13.16
CA ARG A 22 7.17 3.99 -12.74
C ARG A 22 7.00 3.73 -11.24
N ARG A 23 7.67 2.72 -10.68
CA ARG A 23 7.65 2.46 -9.23
C ARG A 23 8.27 3.62 -8.44
N ARG A 24 9.36 4.20 -8.95
CA ARG A 24 10.07 5.30 -8.28
C ARG A 24 9.26 6.61 -8.32
N THR A 25 8.65 6.94 -9.45
CA THR A 25 7.82 8.15 -9.62
C THR A 25 6.55 8.07 -8.79
N ILE A 26 5.88 6.92 -8.71
CA ILE A 26 4.70 6.75 -7.84
C ILE A 26 5.02 7.08 -6.38
N ARG A 27 6.19 6.63 -5.89
CA ARG A 27 6.61 6.91 -4.52
C ARG A 27 6.91 8.39 -4.28
N ALA A 28 7.60 9.03 -5.23
CA ALA A 28 7.86 10.47 -5.16
C ALA A 28 6.55 11.28 -5.21
N LEU A 29 5.63 10.91 -6.10
CA LEU A 29 4.32 11.54 -6.27
C LEU A 29 3.47 11.41 -5.00
N LEU A 30 3.48 10.23 -4.37
CA LEU A 30 2.81 9.99 -3.09
C LEU A 30 3.35 10.85 -1.95
N LEU A 31 4.66 11.10 -1.93
CA LEU A 31 5.28 11.92 -0.89
C LEU A 31 5.03 13.41 -1.09
N THR A 32 4.85 13.87 -2.33
CA THR A 32 4.62 15.29 -2.63
C THR A 32 3.14 15.67 -2.69
N THR A 33 2.26 14.75 -3.10
CA THR A 33 0.82 15.03 -3.33
C THR A 33 -0.12 14.11 -2.55
N GLY A 34 0.44 13.20 -1.75
CA GLY A 34 -0.36 12.29 -0.94
C GLY A 34 -1.12 13.03 0.14
N ALA A 35 -2.39 12.68 0.31
CA ALA A 35 -3.18 13.10 1.45
C ALA A 35 -2.89 12.15 2.61
N GLN A 36 -2.63 12.72 3.78
CA GLN A 36 -2.41 11.98 5.02
C GLN A 36 -3.67 12.02 5.89
N THR A 37 -4.05 10.89 6.44
CA THR A 37 -5.18 10.77 7.36
C THR A 37 -4.86 9.79 8.47
N ILE A 38 -5.51 9.97 9.62
CA ILE A 38 -5.36 9.10 10.77
C ILE A 38 -6.33 7.93 10.59
N GLY A 39 -5.84 6.72 10.82
CA GLY A 39 -6.62 5.51 10.76
C GLY A 39 -6.63 4.77 12.10
N SER A 40 -7.63 3.91 12.26
CA SER A 40 -7.71 2.97 13.38
C SER A 40 -7.16 1.62 12.95
N SER A 41 -6.13 1.15 13.65
CA SER A 41 -5.56 -0.19 13.49
C SER A 41 -6.38 -1.22 14.27
N SER A 42 -6.58 -2.38 13.68
CA SER A 42 -7.24 -3.52 14.30
C SER A 42 -6.55 -4.81 13.84
N LEU A 43 -6.52 -5.80 14.72
CA LEU A 43 -6.03 -7.13 14.36
C LEU A 43 -7.13 -7.87 13.60
N GLN A 44 -6.88 -8.19 12.34
CA GLN A 44 -7.73 -9.07 11.53
C GLN A 44 -7.11 -10.47 11.51
N SER A 45 -7.59 -11.34 12.39
CA SER A 45 -7.27 -12.77 12.37
C SER A 45 -8.47 -13.54 11.83
N ARG A 46 -8.30 -14.23 10.71
CA ARG A 46 -9.38 -15.04 10.11
C ARG A 46 -8.98 -16.52 10.14
N GLY A 47 -9.27 -17.17 11.27
CA GLY A 47 -9.05 -18.60 11.48
C GLY A 47 -7.59 -19.01 11.26
N ARG A 48 -7.37 -20.02 10.40
CA ARG A 48 -6.03 -20.56 10.07
C ARG A 48 -5.13 -19.64 9.22
N ARG A 49 -5.58 -18.46 8.80
CA ARG A 49 -4.76 -17.54 8.00
C ARG A 49 -3.82 -16.73 8.90
N LEU A 50 -2.63 -16.43 8.38
CA LEU A 50 -1.67 -15.54 9.02
C LEU A 50 -2.38 -14.26 9.49
N PRO A 51 -2.15 -13.84 10.75
CA PRO A 51 -2.80 -12.66 11.30
C PRO A 51 -2.40 -11.44 10.47
N ARG A 52 -3.34 -10.51 10.29
CA ARG A 52 -3.13 -9.30 9.51
C ARG A 52 -3.51 -8.08 10.33
N ILE A 53 -2.87 -6.96 10.07
CA ILE A 53 -3.24 -5.66 10.64
C ILE A 53 -4.13 -4.97 9.62
N ALA A 54 -5.39 -4.73 9.99
CA ALA A 54 -6.33 -3.95 9.21
C ALA A 54 -6.35 -2.51 9.74
N VAL A 55 -6.06 -1.54 8.88
CA VAL A 55 -6.15 -0.11 9.15
C VAL A 55 -7.37 0.43 8.43
N ARG A 56 -8.35 0.91 9.20
CA ARG A 56 -9.52 1.62 8.67
C ARG A 56 -9.25 3.11 8.67
N TYR A 57 -9.59 3.78 7.58
CA TYR A 57 -9.46 5.22 7.46
C TYR A 57 -10.55 5.79 6.57
N THR A 58 -10.87 7.06 6.79
CA THR A 58 -11.80 7.82 5.94
C THR A 58 -10.99 8.66 4.98
N ASP A 59 -11.27 8.54 3.68
CA ASP A 59 -10.65 9.38 2.66
C ASP A 59 -11.29 10.79 2.61
N ASN A 60 -10.71 11.69 1.84
CA ASN A 60 -11.18 13.08 1.72
C ASN A 60 -12.53 13.20 0.98
N ALA A 61 -13.09 12.12 0.43
CA ALA A 61 -14.47 12.09 -0.08
C ALA A 61 -15.44 11.45 0.93
N GLY A 62 -15.02 11.22 2.17
CA GLY A 62 -15.85 10.60 3.19
C GLY A 62 -16.06 9.10 2.99
N THR A 63 -15.28 8.45 2.12
CA THR A 63 -15.38 7.00 1.90
C THR A 63 -14.49 6.27 2.90
N GLU A 64 -15.10 5.39 3.71
CA GLU A 64 -14.35 4.47 4.58
C GLU A 64 -13.64 3.41 3.74
N ARG A 65 -12.36 3.22 4.02
CA ARG A 65 -11.48 2.28 3.33
C ARG A 65 -10.73 1.45 4.36
N VAL A 66 -10.51 0.18 4.02
CA VAL A 66 -9.77 -0.75 4.86
C VAL A 66 -8.54 -1.24 4.10
N ILE A 67 -7.37 -1.02 4.66
CA ILE A 67 -6.09 -1.50 4.15
C ILE A 67 -5.58 -2.57 5.09
N VAL A 68 -4.98 -3.61 4.54
CA VAL A 68 -4.51 -4.76 5.30
C VAL A 68 -3.04 -5.00 5.01
N LYS A 69 -2.25 -5.18 6.08
CA LYS A 69 -0.87 -5.67 6.02
C LYS A 69 -0.79 -7.02 6.69
N ALA A 70 -0.12 -7.98 6.06
CA ALA A 70 0.23 -9.23 6.72
C ALA A 70 1.22 -8.97 7.87
N ILE A 71 0.99 -9.61 9.01
CA ILE A 71 1.99 -9.66 10.08
C ILE A 71 3.06 -10.66 9.64
N VAL A 72 4.28 -10.17 9.47
CA VAL A 72 5.42 -10.98 8.99
C VAL A 72 6.46 -11.16 10.10
N SER A 73 6.46 -10.28 11.12
CA SER A 73 7.38 -10.36 12.26
C SER A 73 6.67 -10.18 13.59
N ALA A 74 7.21 -10.77 14.66
CA ALA A 74 6.69 -10.63 16.02
C ALA A 74 6.61 -9.16 16.47
N GLY A 75 7.54 -8.30 16.02
CA GLY A 75 7.50 -6.86 16.31
C GLY A 75 6.37 -6.08 15.62
N ASP A 76 5.61 -6.72 14.71
CA ASP A 76 4.46 -6.06 14.07
C ASP A 76 3.26 -5.95 15.01
N THR A 77 3.15 -6.81 16.04
CA THR A 77 2.05 -6.72 17.02
C THR A 77 2.17 -5.47 17.88
N GLU A 78 3.39 -4.97 18.14
CA GLU A 78 3.62 -3.68 18.81
C GLU A 78 3.10 -2.48 17.98
N LEU A 79 2.98 -2.64 16.65
CA LEU A 79 2.44 -1.60 15.78
C LEU A 79 0.95 -1.39 16.00
N LEU A 80 0.21 -2.39 16.50
CA LEU A 80 -1.21 -2.27 16.83
C LEU A 80 -1.46 -1.31 18.00
N GLN A 81 -0.48 -1.14 18.90
CA GLN A 81 -0.58 -0.23 20.03
C GLN A 81 -0.33 1.23 19.65
N LYS A 82 0.16 1.48 18.42
CA LYS A 82 0.50 2.81 17.93
C LYS A 82 -0.64 3.34 17.04
N PRO A 83 -0.88 4.66 17.05
CA PRO A 83 -1.85 5.26 16.13
C PRO A 83 -1.45 4.96 14.69
N ALA A 84 -2.40 4.58 13.84
CA ALA A 84 -2.12 4.31 12.44
C ALA A 84 -2.30 5.58 11.61
N VAL A 85 -1.44 5.74 10.62
CA VAL A 85 -1.45 6.85 9.69
C VAL A 85 -1.48 6.28 8.29
N VAL A 86 -2.36 6.79 7.44
CA VAL A 86 -2.48 6.37 6.05
C VAL A 86 -2.12 7.54 5.15
N LEU A 87 -1.22 7.28 4.21
CA LEU A 87 -0.87 8.19 3.13
C LEU A 87 -1.40 7.60 1.82
N TYR A 88 -2.25 8.33 1.12
CA TYR A 88 -2.86 7.86 -0.12
C TYR A 88 -2.89 8.95 -1.18
N HIS A 89 -2.92 8.54 -2.45
CA HIS A 89 -3.02 9.48 -3.55
C HIS A 89 -4.49 9.86 -3.85
N PRO A 90 -4.86 11.16 -3.85
CA PRO A 90 -6.26 11.58 -3.95
C PRO A 90 -6.91 11.26 -5.30
N LYS A 91 -6.15 11.15 -6.39
CA LYS A 91 -6.67 10.74 -7.71
C LYS A 91 -6.71 9.21 -7.93
N HIS A 92 -6.02 8.42 -7.10
CA HIS A 92 -5.86 6.97 -7.29
C HIS A 92 -6.27 6.16 -6.06
N ARG A 93 -7.38 6.56 -5.42
CA ARG A 93 -7.86 6.05 -4.13
C ARG A 93 -8.24 4.56 -4.11
N GLY A 94 -8.41 3.94 -5.27
CA GLY A 94 -8.75 2.51 -5.40
C GLY A 94 -7.57 1.59 -5.70
N ARG A 95 -6.34 2.12 -5.85
CA ARG A 95 -5.15 1.33 -6.19
C ARG A 95 -4.24 1.19 -4.98
N SER A 96 -3.95 -0.05 -4.58
CA SER A 96 -3.05 -0.38 -3.46
C SER A 96 -1.63 0.16 -3.65
N ASP A 97 -1.17 0.29 -4.91
CA ASP A 97 0.14 0.88 -5.21
C ASP A 97 0.27 2.34 -4.76
N TYR A 98 -0.86 3.04 -4.62
CA TYR A 98 -0.95 4.45 -4.28
C TYR A 98 -1.39 4.66 -2.83
N VAL A 99 -1.13 3.67 -1.98
CA VAL A 99 -1.50 3.70 -0.57
C VAL A 99 -0.37 3.12 0.28
N LEU A 100 -0.05 3.86 1.32
CA LEU A 100 0.95 3.51 2.32
C LEU A 100 0.32 3.67 3.69
N MET A 101 0.73 2.81 4.61
CA MET A 101 0.34 2.86 6.01
C MET A 101 1.59 2.90 6.88
N GLY A 102 1.56 3.76 7.88
CA GLY A 102 2.57 3.92 8.90
C GLY A 102 1.95 3.79 10.28
N PHE A 103 2.77 3.50 11.28
CA PHE A 103 2.35 3.38 12.67
C PHE A 103 3.17 4.32 13.55
N GLY A 104 2.50 5.02 14.45
CA GLY A 104 3.00 6.15 15.23
C GLY A 104 2.55 7.50 14.68
N ALA A 105 2.61 8.54 15.53
CA ALA A 105 2.20 9.89 15.15
C ALA A 105 3.03 10.44 13.95
N GLN A 106 4.32 10.08 13.91
CA GLN A 106 5.22 10.34 12.78
C GLN A 106 5.91 9.02 12.40
N PRO A 107 5.35 8.27 11.45
CA PRO A 107 5.88 6.96 11.09
C PRO A 107 7.24 7.09 10.39
N ARG A 108 8.28 6.53 11.00
CA ARG A 108 9.61 6.41 10.36
C ARG A 108 9.63 5.43 9.19
N ARG A 109 8.72 4.46 9.20
CA ARG A 109 8.64 3.39 8.20
C ARG A 109 7.23 3.33 7.63
N TRP A 110 7.15 3.34 6.31
CA TRP A 110 5.92 3.18 5.54
C TRP A 110 5.84 1.77 4.98
N PHE A 111 4.67 1.17 5.10
CA PHE A 111 4.38 -0.16 4.61
C PHE A 111 3.35 -0.08 3.49
N HIS A 112 3.58 -0.86 2.44
CA HIS A 112 2.54 -1.13 1.47
C HIS A 112 1.47 -2.00 2.11
N GLY A 113 0.21 -1.64 1.85
CA GLY A 113 -0.93 -2.42 2.28
C GLY A 113 -1.85 -2.70 1.10
N GLU A 114 -2.58 -3.80 1.19
CA GLU A 114 -3.56 -4.19 0.19
C GLU A 114 -4.95 -3.77 0.65
N PHE A 115 -5.80 -3.27 -0.24
CA PHE A 115 -7.19 -3.04 0.12
C PHE A 115 -7.86 -4.36 0.48
N SER A 116 -8.55 -4.41 1.63
CA SER A 116 -9.34 -5.56 2.00
C SER A 116 -10.38 -5.78 0.91
N ARG A 117 -10.34 -6.93 0.22
CA ARG A 117 -11.38 -7.36 -0.72
C ARG A 117 -12.63 -7.87 0.02
N GLU A 118 -12.84 -7.48 1.29
CA GLU A 118 -14.09 -7.77 1.97
C GLU A 118 -15.23 -7.17 1.14
N LYS A 119 -15.94 -8.08 0.46
CA LYS A 119 -17.17 -7.81 -0.25
C LYS A 119 -18.00 -6.86 0.59
N LYS A 120 -18.44 -5.76 -0.03
CA LYS A 120 -19.64 -5.03 0.40
C LYS A 120 -20.63 -6.04 0.98
N PRO A 121 -21.14 -5.88 2.22
CA PRO A 121 -22.35 -6.59 2.57
C PRO A 121 -23.39 -6.19 1.54
N SER A 122 -23.83 -7.14 0.71
CA SER A 122 -25.01 -6.99 -0.12
C SER A 122 -26.16 -6.72 0.84
N ARG A 123 -26.60 -5.47 0.89
CA ARG A 123 -27.94 -5.14 1.38
C ARG A 123 -28.94 -5.54 0.33
#